data_AF-A0A940VH65-F1
#
_entry.id   AF-A0A940VH65-F1
#
_cell.length_a   1.000
_cell.length_b   1.000
_cell.length_c   1.000
_cell.angle_alpha   90.00
_cell.angle_beta   90.00
_cell.angle_gamma   90.00
#
_symmetry.space_group_name_H-M   'P 1'
#
loop_
_entity.id
_entity.type
_entity.pdbx_description
1 polymer ?
#
loop_
_entity_poly.entity_id
_entity_poly.type
_entity_poly.pdbx_seq_one_letter_code
_entity_poly.pdbx_strand_id
1 'polypeptide(L)' 'LFLGMPVPVVTTPHGTAYDIAWKGIAKHNMVARAITMAAALAGKGL' A
#
# COMPACT_ATOMS: atom_id res chain seq x y z
N LEU A 1 -1.88 6.47 4.02
CA LEU A 1 -0.85 7.49 3.73
C LEU A 1 -0.40 8.07 5.06
N PHE A 2 0.91 8.11 5.30
CA PHE A 2 1.46 8.79 6.47
C PHE A 2 1.97 10.17 6.05
N LEU A 3 1.54 11.21 6.76
CA LEU A 3 1.93 12.59 6.52
C LEU A 3 3.07 13.01 7.47
N GLY A 4 3.91 13.95 7.02
CA GLY A 4 5.05 14.44 7.81
C GLY A 4 6.28 13.52 7.79
N MET A 5 6.28 12.48 6.96
CA MET A 5 7.43 11.60 6.76
C MET A 5 8.42 12.23 5.76
N PRO A 6 9.74 11.96 5.90
CA PRO A 6 10.77 12.51 5.00
C PRO A 6 10.72 11.93 3.58
N VAL A 7 9.95 10.87 3.37
CA VAL A 7 9.72 10.20 2.08
C VAL A 7 8.25 9.78 1.97
N PRO A 8 7.72 9.50 0.76
CA PRO A 8 6.37 8.96 0.62
C PRO A 8 6.24 7.62 1.36
N VAL A 9 5.41 7.57 2.40
CA VAL A 9 5.09 6.34 3.15
C VAL A 9 3.60 6.00 2.99
N VAL A 10 3.33 4.84 2.41
CA VAL A 10 1.99 4.32 2.14
C VAL A 10 1.85 2.92 2.75
N THR A 11 0.61 2.49 2.98
CA THR A 11 0.30 1.16 3.51
C THR A 11 -1.08 0.72 3.03
N THR A 12 -1.40 -0.56 3.19
CA THR A 12 -2.74 -1.12 2.95
C THR A 12 -3.65 -0.95 4.18
N PRO A 13 -4.97 -0.75 3.99
CA PRO A 13 -5.91 -0.51 5.09
C PRO A 13 -6.45 -1.80 5.75
N HIS A 14 -5.74 -2.92 5.61
CA HIS A 14 -6.15 -4.20 6.20
C HIS A 14 -5.01 -4.84 6.98
N GLY A 15 -5.36 -5.77 7.89
CA GLY A 15 -4.40 -6.56 8.65
C GLY A 15 -3.72 -7.66 7.82
N THR A 16 -3.02 -8.56 8.51
CA THR A 16 -2.24 -9.64 7.89
C THR A 16 -3.09 -10.71 7.20
N ALA A 17 -4.37 -10.83 7.58
CA ALA A 17 -5.28 -11.86 7.07
C ALA A 17 -4.69 -13.28 7.23
N TYR A 18 -4.19 -13.58 8.43
CA TYR A 18 -3.46 -14.83 8.74
C TYR A 18 -4.33 -16.08 8.53
N ASP A 19 -5.64 -15.96 8.73
CA ASP A 19 -6.64 -16.99 8.48
C ASP A 19 -6.75 -17.41 7.01
N ILE A 20 -6.30 -16.58 6.06
CA ILE A 20 -6.28 -16.88 4.62
C ILE A 20 -4.88 -17.03 4.03
N ALA A 21 -3.84 -17.04 4.87
CA ALA A 21 -2.47 -17.27 4.42
C ALA A 21 -2.35 -18.62 3.69
N TRP A 22 -1.63 -18.61 2.57
CA TRP A 22 -1.33 -19.73 1.67
C TRP A 22 -2.55 -20.39 1.01
N LYS A 23 -3.72 -19.75 1.06
CA LYS A 23 -4.93 -20.23 0.39
C LYS A 23 -5.13 -19.69 -1.03
N GLY A 24 -4.29 -18.74 -1.48
CA GLY A 24 -4.40 -18.14 -2.81
C GLY A 24 -5.63 -17.25 -3.04
N ILE A 25 -6.35 -16.87 -1.99
CA ILE A 25 -7.61 -16.10 -2.06
C ILE A 25 -7.48 -14.62 -1.65
N ALA A 26 -6.26 -14.15 -1.40
CA ALA A 26 -6.00 -12.77 -1.02
C ALA A 26 -6.19 -11.81 -2.22
N LYS A 27 -6.87 -10.68 -1.99
CA LYS A 27 -7.10 -9.66 -3.03
C LYS A 27 -6.00 -8.60 -2.99
N HIS A 28 -5.16 -8.56 -4.03
CA HIS A 28 -3.98 -7.67 -4.09
C HIS A 28 -4.28 -6.21 -4.53
N ASN A 29 -5.53 -5.89 -4.88
CA ASN A 29 -5.91 -4.58 -5.43
C ASN A 29 -5.52 -3.40 -4.53
N MET A 30 -5.59 -3.58 -3.21
CA MET A 30 -5.23 -2.52 -2.25
C MET A 30 -3.72 -2.27 -2.21
N VAL A 31 -2.90 -3.32 -2.29
CA VAL A 31 -1.44 -3.19 -2.38
C VAL A 31 -1.07 -2.49 -3.69
N ALA A 32 -1.68 -2.89 -4.81
CA ALA A 32 -1.44 -2.24 -6.10
C ALA A 32 -1.77 -0.74 -6.06
N ARG A 33 -2.90 -0.36 -5.45
CA ARG A 33 -3.26 1.05 -5.24
C ARG A 33 -2.23 1.80 -4.39
N ALA A 34 -1.77 1.21 -3.28
CA ALA A 34 -0.74 1.82 -2.44
C ALA A 34 0.56 2.08 -3.24
N ILE A 35 1.00 1.11 -4.04
CA ILE A 35 2.19 1.25 -4.91
C ILE A 35 2.00 2.39 -5.91
N THR A 36 0.89 2.39 -6.65
CA THR A 36 0.62 3.46 -7.64
C THR A 36 0.53 4.84 -7.01
N MET A 37 -0.01 4.94 -5.80
CA MET A 37 -0.06 6.17 -5.03
C MET A 37 1.33 6.65 -4.62
N ALA A 38 2.20 5.75 -4.13
CA ALA A 38 3.58 6.09 -3.82
C ALA A 38 4.34 6.59 -5.06
N ALA A 39 4.18 5.92 -6.19
CA ALA A 39 4.78 6.34 -7.45
C ALA A 39 4.28 7.72 -7.90
N ALA A 40 2.98 7.99 -7.79
CA ALA A 40 2.41 9.29 -8.12
C ALA A 40 2.93 10.42 -7.21
N LEU A 41 3.11 10.16 -5.92
CA LEU A 41 3.67 11.12 -4.96
C LEU A 41 5.16 11.38 -5.20
N ALA A 42 5.92 10.33 -5.53
CA ALA A 42 7.34 10.45 -5.85
C ALA A 42 7.58 11.19 -7.17
N GLY A 43 6.76 10.91 -8.20
CA GLY A 43 6.92 11.49 -9.54
C GLY A 43 6.39 12.91 -9.68
N LYS A 44 5.38 13.32 -8.89
CA LYS A 44 4.84 14.67 -9.00
C LYS A 44 5.79 15.74 -8.48
N GLY A 45 6.69 15.42 -7.56
CA GLY A 45 7.38 16.43 -6.76
C GLY A 45 6.35 17.21 -5.92
N LEU A 46 6.69 17.55 -4.69
CA LEU A 46 6.01 18.66 -4.04
C LEU A 46 6.72 19.95 -4.48
#